data_AF-A0A453R806-F1
#
_entry.id   AF-A0A453R806-F1
#
_cell.length_a   1.000
_cell.length_b   1.000
_cell.length_c   1.000
_cell.angle_alpha   90.00
_cell.angle_beta   90.00
_cell.angle_gamma   90.00
#
_symmetry.space_group_name_H-M   'P 1'
#
loop_
_entity.id
_entity.type
_entity.pdbx_description
1 polymer ?
#
loop_
_entity_poly.entity_id
_entity_poly.type
_entity_poly.pdbx_seq_one_letter_code
_entity_poly.pdbx_strand_id
1 'polypeptide(L)'
;GLVITASHNPVGDNGVKIVDADGGMMSQAWEPFSDALANAPTPDALLQLVLQFAKDEGITLGGAHSAQVLLARDTRPTGEYLLDVATKGISAIVGSVALDMGILTTPQLHWMVRNKNRGLKASEADYFTQITESFRSFVIPARVISHGEHCIIC
;
A
#
# COMPACT_ATOMS: atom_id res chain seq x y z
N GLY A 1 0.21 -2.82 -2.02
CA GLY A 1 1.30 -1.94 -1.54
C GLY A 1 2.04 -2.64 -0.41
N LEU A 2 3.23 -2.16 -0.05
CA LEU A 2 4.02 -2.68 1.05
C LEU A 2 4.60 -1.52 1.87
N VAL A 3 4.35 -1.51 3.17
CA VAL A 3 4.92 -0.53 4.10
C VAL A 3 5.97 -1.20 4.99
N ILE A 4 7.14 -0.57 5.11
CA ILE A 4 8.22 -0.99 5.99
C ILE A 4 8.12 -0.17 7.28
N THR A 5 7.67 -0.82 8.36
CA THR A 5 7.52 -0.20 9.67
C THR A 5 7.27 -1.26 10.74
N ALA A 6 7.74 -1.00 11.96
CA ALA A 6 7.26 -1.69 13.16
C ALA A 6 6.42 -0.79 14.08
N SER A 7 5.89 0.33 13.56
CA SER A 7 4.98 1.23 14.28
C SER A 7 5.53 1.64 15.66
N HIS A 8 4.89 1.21 16.75
CA HIS A 8 5.23 1.55 18.13
C HIS A 8 6.38 0.71 18.74
N ASN A 9 6.89 -0.28 18.02
CA ASN A 9 7.98 -1.13 18.51
C ASN A 9 9.29 -0.34 18.74
N PRO A 10 10.20 -0.85 19.58
CA PRO A 10 11.55 -0.30 19.74
C PRO A 10 12.28 -0.03 18.41
N VAL A 11 13.16 0.96 18.37
CA VAL A 11 13.87 1.40 17.14
C VAL A 11 14.71 0.29 16.47
N GLY A 12 15.18 -0.68 17.26
CA GLY A 12 15.94 -1.83 16.76
C GLY A 12 15.10 -2.81 15.94
N ASP A 13 13.77 -2.77 16.09
CA ASP A 13 12.86 -3.63 15.34
C ASP A 13 12.50 -3.01 13.99
N ASN A 14 12.04 -3.83 13.06
CA ASN A 14 11.33 -3.37 11.87
C ASN A 14 10.40 -4.49 11.38
N GLY A 15 9.60 -4.20 10.36
CA GLY A 15 8.70 -5.17 9.78
C GLY A 15 8.17 -4.70 8.43
N VAL A 16 7.41 -5.57 7.79
CA VAL A 16 6.70 -5.27 6.55
C VAL A 16 5.21 -5.53 6.74
N LYS A 17 4.36 -4.70 6.14
CA LYS A 17 2.92 -4.95 6.06
C LYS A 17 2.45 -4.81 4.63
N ILE A 18 1.56 -5.70 4.21
CA ILE A 18 0.96 -5.69 2.88
C ILE A 18 -0.37 -4.94 2.94
N VAL A 19 -0.59 -4.12 1.92
CA VAL A 19 -1.78 -3.29 1.72
C VAL A 19 -2.50 -3.79 0.47
N ASP A 20 -3.75 -4.23 0.61
CA ASP A 20 -4.56 -4.73 -0.51
C ASP A 20 -5.04 -3.61 -1.42
N ALA A 21 -5.56 -3.97 -2.60
CA ALA A 21 -5.89 -3.03 -3.67
C ALA A 21 -6.91 -1.96 -3.26
N ASP A 22 -7.80 -2.27 -2.32
CA ASP A 22 -8.78 -1.34 -1.76
C ASP A 22 -8.22 -0.41 -0.68
N GLY A 23 -6.93 -0.56 -0.32
CA GLY A 23 -6.28 0.13 0.78
C GLY A 23 -6.53 -0.53 2.14
N GLY A 24 -7.09 -1.75 2.18
CA GLY A 24 -7.22 -2.57 3.38
C GLY A 24 -5.92 -3.28 3.75
N MET A 25 -5.99 -4.07 4.82
CA MET A 25 -4.95 -5.04 5.13
C MET A 25 -5.01 -6.21 4.16
N MET A 26 -3.89 -6.90 3.96
CA MET A 26 -3.89 -8.17 3.23
C MET A 26 -4.96 -9.14 3.74
N SER A 27 -5.66 -9.79 2.81
CA SER A 27 -6.55 -10.90 3.12
C SER A 27 -5.89 -11.92 4.04
N GLN A 28 -6.59 -12.26 5.13
CA GLN A 28 -6.13 -13.29 6.08
C GLN A 28 -5.94 -14.65 5.41
N ALA A 29 -6.64 -14.92 4.30
CA ALA A 29 -6.47 -16.15 3.53
C ALA A 29 -5.05 -16.31 2.96
N TRP A 30 -4.31 -15.21 2.79
CA TRP A 30 -2.95 -15.19 2.25
C TRP A 30 -1.86 -15.16 3.35
N GLU A 31 -2.24 -15.04 4.63
CA GLU A 31 -1.30 -15.08 5.75
C GLU A 31 -0.55 -16.43 5.84
N PRO A 32 -1.20 -17.61 5.68
CA PRO A 32 -0.49 -18.88 5.70
C PRO A 32 0.54 -19.03 4.58
N PHE A 33 0.25 -18.50 3.38
CA PHE A 33 1.22 -18.48 2.28
C PHE A 33 2.43 -17.60 2.62
N SER A 34 2.17 -16.43 3.21
CA SER A 34 3.24 -15.50 3.62
C SER A 34 4.15 -16.11 4.69
N ASP A 35 3.56 -16.82 5.66
CA ASP A 35 4.30 -17.54 6.70
C ASP A 35 5.13 -18.69 6.11
N ALA A 36 4.56 -19.49 5.21
CA ALA A 36 5.28 -20.56 4.53
C ALA A 36 6.44 -20.03 3.68
N LEU A 37 6.25 -18.90 2.98
CA LEU A 37 7.27 -18.27 2.15
C LEU A 37 8.44 -17.76 3.01
N ALA A 38 8.15 -17.11 4.13
CA ALA A 38 9.16 -16.60 5.06
C ALA A 38 9.98 -17.71 5.73
N ASN A 39 9.38 -18.89 5.92
CA ASN A 39 9.99 -20.05 6.56
C ASN A 39 10.47 -21.12 5.56
N ALA A 40 10.54 -20.81 4.26
CA ALA A 40 10.96 -21.78 3.25
C ALA A 40 12.39 -22.29 3.54
N PRO A 41 12.61 -23.61 3.66
CA PRO A 41 13.89 -24.15 4.14
C PRO A 41 15.01 -24.08 3.10
N THR A 42 14.66 -23.94 1.81
CA THR A 42 15.60 -23.87 0.69
C THR A 42 15.06 -22.94 -0.39
N PRO A 43 15.92 -22.39 -1.26
CA PRO A 43 15.49 -21.62 -2.43
C PRO A 43 14.55 -22.41 -3.36
N ASP A 44 14.78 -23.72 -3.54
CA ASP A 44 13.92 -24.57 -4.36
C ASP A 44 12.53 -24.71 -3.74
N ALA A 45 12.45 -24.92 -2.42
CA ALA A 45 11.17 -24.97 -1.71
C ALA A 45 10.40 -23.65 -1.82
N LEU A 46 11.11 -22.51 -1.71
CA LEU A 46 10.52 -21.18 -1.90
C LEU A 46 9.93 -21.05 -3.30
N LEU A 47 10.67 -21.45 -4.34
CA LEU A 47 10.18 -21.40 -5.71
C LEU A 47 8.95 -22.30 -5.91
N GLN A 48 8.95 -23.51 -5.35
CA GLN A 48 7.79 -24.41 -5.43
C GLN A 48 6.56 -23.80 -4.74
N LEU A 49 6.72 -23.16 -3.58
CA LEU A 49 5.62 -22.46 -2.90
C LEU A 49 5.04 -21.34 -3.77
N VAL A 50 5.88 -20.52 -4.39
CA VAL A 50 5.43 -19.44 -5.29
C VAL A 50 4.68 -19.98 -6.50
N LEU A 51 5.22 -21.01 -7.16
CA LEU A 51 4.60 -21.63 -8.33
C LEU A 51 3.26 -22.30 -7.99
N GLN A 52 3.21 -22.99 -6.84
CA GLN A 52 2.00 -23.66 -6.37
C GLN A 52 0.92 -22.64 -5.99
N PHE A 53 1.27 -21.59 -5.26
CA PHE A 53 0.35 -20.50 -4.92
C PHE A 53 -0.19 -19.81 -6.16
N ALA A 54 0.67 -19.50 -7.13
CA ALA A 54 0.25 -18.89 -8.39
C ALA A 54 -0.74 -19.78 -9.15
N LYS A 55 -0.53 -21.10 -9.15
CA LYS A 55 -1.45 -22.07 -9.75
C LYS A 55 -2.79 -22.11 -9.02
N ASP A 56 -2.79 -22.17 -7.69
CA ASP A 56 -4.00 -22.31 -6.88
C ASP A 56 -4.89 -21.06 -6.94
N GLU A 57 -4.28 -19.88 -6.97
CA GLU A 57 -4.97 -18.59 -7.10
C GLU A 57 -5.26 -18.19 -8.56
N GLY A 58 -4.86 -19.01 -9.53
CA GLY A 58 -5.03 -18.71 -10.97
C GLY A 58 -4.22 -17.50 -11.47
N ILE A 59 -3.11 -17.18 -10.81
CA ILE A 59 -2.22 -16.07 -11.14
C ILE A 59 -1.31 -16.49 -12.31
N THR A 60 -1.42 -15.77 -13.43
CA THR A 60 -0.57 -16.00 -14.60
C THR A 60 0.78 -15.30 -14.42
N LEU A 61 1.86 -16.07 -14.41
CA LEU A 61 3.23 -15.55 -14.36
C LEU A 61 3.79 -15.33 -15.78
N GLY A 62 4.59 -14.27 -15.99
CA GLY A 62 5.32 -14.04 -17.25
C GLY A 62 4.50 -13.45 -18.41
N GLY A 63 3.35 -12.82 -18.13
CA GLY A 63 2.51 -12.14 -19.13
C GLY A 63 2.82 -10.65 -19.33
N ALA A 64 2.08 -10.00 -20.25
CA ALA A 64 2.19 -8.55 -20.52
C ALA A 64 1.59 -7.65 -19.43
N HIS A 65 0.99 -8.23 -18.39
CA HIS A 65 0.38 -7.49 -17.29
C HIS A 65 1.47 -6.94 -16.36
N SER A 66 1.44 -5.62 -16.13
CA SER A 66 2.33 -4.99 -15.16
C SER A 66 1.72 -5.04 -13.76
N ALA A 67 2.21 -5.92 -12.90
CA ALA A 67 1.89 -5.84 -11.47
C ALA A 67 2.61 -4.63 -10.90
N GLN A 68 1.91 -3.75 -10.18
CA GLN A 68 2.50 -2.55 -9.57
C GLN A 68 2.40 -2.63 -8.06
N VAL A 69 3.53 -2.47 -7.38
CA VAL A 69 3.61 -2.48 -5.91
C VAL A 69 4.19 -1.15 -5.44
N LEU A 70 3.37 -0.38 -4.72
CA LEU A 70 3.80 0.87 -4.09
C LEU A 70 4.51 0.51 -2.78
N LEU A 71 5.73 1.01 -2.62
CA LEU A 71 6.59 0.81 -1.46
C LEU A 71 6.67 2.11 -0.67
N ALA A 72 6.61 2.02 0.66
CA ALA A 72 6.95 3.15 1.53
C ALA A 72 7.60 2.65 2.82
N ARG A 73 8.27 3.54 3.53
CA ARG A 73 8.90 3.24 4.82
C ARG A 73 8.68 4.34 5.85
N ASP A 74 8.84 3.99 7.12
CA ASP A 74 9.06 4.98 8.16
C ASP A 74 10.55 5.41 8.22
N THR A 75 10.92 6.10 9.31
CA THR A 75 12.26 6.66 9.52
C THR A 75 13.23 5.70 10.19
N ARG A 76 12.90 4.41 10.35
CA ARG A 76 13.79 3.44 11.00
C ARG A 76 15.11 3.30 10.23
N PRO A 77 16.27 3.19 10.90
CA PRO A 77 17.57 3.08 10.23
C PRO A 77 17.68 1.91 9.26
N THR A 78 17.03 0.78 9.56
CA THR A 78 17.02 -0.41 8.69
C THR A 78 16.07 -0.28 7.49
N GLY A 79 15.27 0.79 7.42
CA GLY A 79 14.24 0.97 6.40
C GLY A 79 14.78 1.05 4.98
N GLU A 80 15.93 1.69 4.76
CA GLU A 80 16.54 1.79 3.43
C GLU A 80 17.02 0.44 2.90
N TYR A 81 17.66 -0.34 3.76
CA TYR A 81 18.08 -1.70 3.42
C TYR A 81 16.88 -2.60 3.09
N LEU A 82 15.83 -2.57 3.91
CA LEU A 82 14.63 -3.36 3.67
C LEU A 82 13.88 -2.92 2.41
N LEU A 83 13.91 -1.64 2.08
CA LEU A 83 13.33 -1.10 0.84
C LEU A 83 14.06 -1.63 -0.40
N ASP A 84 15.40 -1.65 -0.37
CA ASP A 84 16.22 -2.22 -1.45
C ASP A 84 15.94 -3.72 -1.63
N VAL A 85 15.89 -4.49 -0.54
CA VAL A 85 15.57 -5.93 -0.58
C VAL A 85 14.15 -6.17 -1.10
N ALA A 86 13.15 -5.41 -0.63
CA ALA A 86 11.77 -5.51 -1.12
C ALA A 86 11.67 -5.18 -2.62
N THR A 87 12.36 -4.14 -3.07
CA THR A 87 12.44 -3.75 -4.49
C THR A 87 12.99 -4.91 -5.33
N LYS A 88 14.10 -5.52 -4.90
CA LYS A 88 14.69 -6.69 -5.58
C LYS A 88 13.75 -7.89 -5.62
N GLY A 89 13.07 -8.19 -4.51
CA GLY A 89 12.10 -9.28 -4.43
C GLY A 89 10.93 -9.09 -5.41
N ILE A 90 10.39 -7.87 -5.50
CA ILE A 90 9.33 -7.53 -6.46
C ILE A 90 9.84 -7.64 -7.90
N SER A 91 11.01 -7.04 -8.19
CA SER A 91 11.58 -7.05 -9.55
C SER A 91 12.01 -8.44 -10.03
N ALA A 92 12.17 -9.42 -9.14
CA ALA A 92 12.44 -10.81 -9.52
C ALA A 92 11.24 -11.48 -10.20
N ILE A 93 10.02 -10.97 -10.00
CA ILE A 93 8.82 -11.46 -10.67
C ILE A 93 8.64 -10.71 -12.00
N VAL A 94 8.77 -11.44 -13.11
CA VAL A 94 8.63 -10.87 -14.47
C VAL A 94 7.28 -10.16 -14.61
N GLY A 95 7.33 -8.91 -15.07
CA GLY A 95 6.16 -8.04 -15.21
C GLY A 95 5.82 -7.23 -13.95
N SER A 96 6.54 -7.40 -12.84
CA SER A 96 6.28 -6.61 -11.63
C SER A 96 7.15 -5.35 -11.57
N VAL A 97 6.56 -4.25 -11.11
CA VAL A 97 7.22 -2.95 -10.94
C VAL A 97 7.03 -2.48 -9.50
N ALA A 98 8.15 -2.26 -8.81
CA ALA A 98 8.19 -1.58 -7.53
C ALA A 98 8.24 -0.06 -7.74
N LEU A 99 7.40 0.68 -7.02
CA LEU A 99 7.38 2.13 -7.04
C LEU A 99 7.65 2.65 -5.64
N ASP A 100 8.84 3.22 -5.45
CA ASP A 100 9.23 3.84 -4.19
C ASP A 100 8.49 5.18 -4.00
N MET A 101 7.66 5.22 -2.96
CA MET A 101 6.91 6.41 -2.55
C MET A 101 7.63 7.18 -1.44
N GLY A 102 8.81 6.71 -1.01
CA GLY A 102 9.68 7.35 -0.03
C GLY A 102 9.24 7.13 1.42
N ILE A 103 9.49 8.15 2.23
CA ILE A 103 9.12 8.16 3.65
C ILE A 103 7.66 8.59 3.76
N LEU A 104 6.79 7.69 4.21
CA LEU A 104 5.37 7.97 4.42
C LEU A 104 4.89 7.35 5.73
N THR A 105 3.83 7.95 6.27
CA THR A 105 3.02 7.29 7.30
C THR A 105 2.29 6.09 6.71
N THR A 106 1.98 5.09 7.54
CA THR A 106 1.16 3.94 7.10
C THR A 106 -0.16 4.37 6.46
N PRO A 107 -0.97 5.29 7.04
CA PRO A 107 -2.23 5.71 6.43
C PRO A 107 -2.07 6.38 5.05
N GLN A 108 -0.98 7.12 4.82
CA GLN A 108 -0.70 7.69 3.49
C GLN A 108 -0.55 6.60 2.43
N LEU A 109 0.23 5.55 2.70
CA LEU A 109 0.37 4.45 1.73
C LEU A 109 -0.96 3.73 1.48
N HIS A 110 -1.73 3.44 2.53
CA HIS A 110 -3.07 2.84 2.40
C HIS A 110 -3.98 3.69 1.48
N TRP A 111 -4.00 5.01 1.71
CA TRP A 111 -4.75 5.94 0.88
C TRP A 111 -4.27 5.98 -0.57
N MET A 112 -2.95 5.98 -0.79
CA MET A 112 -2.37 6.02 -2.13
C MET A 112 -2.71 4.75 -2.93
N VAL A 113 -2.61 3.58 -2.31
CA VAL A 113 -2.96 2.29 -2.94
C VAL A 113 -4.43 2.30 -3.35
N ARG A 114 -5.34 2.69 -2.46
CA ARG A 114 -6.78 2.78 -2.75
C ARG A 114 -7.09 3.71 -3.93
N ASN A 115 -6.51 4.91 -3.94
CA ASN A 115 -6.80 5.91 -4.97
C ASN A 115 -6.23 5.50 -6.32
N LYS A 116 -5.01 4.95 -6.35
CA LYS A 116 -4.39 4.50 -7.59
C LYS A 116 -5.20 3.36 -8.26
N ASN A 117 -5.70 2.41 -7.47
CA ASN A 117 -6.57 1.35 -7.99
C ASN A 117 -7.96 1.85 -8.46
N ARG A 118 -8.36 3.06 -8.05
CA ARG A 118 -9.55 3.75 -8.58
C ARG A 118 -9.27 4.65 -9.79
N GLY A 119 -8.03 4.65 -10.30
CA GLY A 119 -7.61 5.53 -11.40
C GLY A 119 -7.49 7.01 -11.00
N LEU A 120 -7.40 7.30 -9.70
CA LEU A 120 -7.26 8.66 -9.17
C LEU A 120 -5.78 9.02 -8.96
N LYS A 121 -5.50 10.33 -8.90
CA LYS A 121 -4.19 10.83 -8.47
C LYS A 121 -3.94 10.46 -7.01
N ALA A 122 -2.70 10.09 -6.72
CA ALA A 122 -2.32 9.49 -5.44
C ALA A 122 -0.93 9.95 -4.99
N SER A 123 -0.64 11.25 -5.10
CA SER A 123 0.59 11.84 -4.54
C SER A 123 0.40 12.24 -3.07
N GLU A 124 1.51 12.52 -2.37
CA GLU A 124 1.45 13.04 -1.01
C GLU A 124 0.74 14.41 -0.94
N ALA A 125 0.94 15.26 -1.95
CA ALA A 125 0.23 16.53 -2.06
C ALA A 125 -1.30 16.30 -2.18
N ASP A 126 -1.74 15.32 -2.97
CA ASP A 126 -3.16 14.99 -3.10
C ASP A 126 -3.76 14.49 -1.78
N TYR A 127 -3.00 13.71 -0.99
CA TYR A 127 -3.40 13.27 0.34
C TYR A 127 -3.66 14.45 1.28
N PHE A 128 -2.73 15.41 1.33
CA PHE A 128 -2.88 16.60 2.17
C PHE A 128 -4.00 17.53 1.69
N THR A 129 -4.15 17.70 0.37
CA THR A 129 -5.26 18.45 -0.22
C THR A 129 -6.60 17.86 0.22
N GLN A 130 -6.79 16.55 0.05
CA GLN A 130 -8.06 15.90 0.41
C GLN A 130 -8.41 16.08 1.89
N ILE A 131 -7.44 15.87 2.80
CA ILE A 131 -7.68 16.03 4.24
C ILE A 131 -7.99 17.48 4.57
N THR A 132 -7.23 18.42 4.01
CA THR A 132 -7.39 19.86 4.26
C THR A 132 -8.74 20.37 3.77
N GLU A 133 -9.15 19.98 2.56
CA GLU A 133 -10.45 20.34 1.99
C GLU A 133 -11.61 19.75 2.78
N SER A 134 -11.51 18.47 3.16
CA SER A 134 -12.52 17.78 3.98
C SER A 134 -12.67 18.47 5.35
N PHE A 135 -11.55 18.80 5.99
CA PHE A 135 -11.55 19.52 7.25
C PHE A 135 -12.15 20.91 7.08
N ARG A 136 -11.76 21.67 6.04
CA ARG A 136 -12.32 22.99 5.75
C ARG A 136 -13.84 22.96 5.60
N SER A 137 -14.37 21.99 4.86
CA SER A 137 -15.82 21.79 4.69
C SER A 137 -16.52 21.42 5.99
N PHE A 138 -15.82 20.78 6.93
CA PHE A 138 -16.34 20.48 8.26
C PHE A 138 -16.34 21.70 9.19
N VAL A 139 -15.28 22.51 9.19
CA VAL A 139 -15.15 23.65 10.14
C VAL A 139 -15.86 24.91 9.66
N ILE A 140 -16.00 25.09 8.35
CA ILE A 140 -16.78 26.20 7.79
C ILE A 140 -18.20 25.65 7.60
N PRO A 141 -19.15 25.91 8.53
CA PRO A 141 -20.54 25.59 8.26
C PRO A 141 -20.91 26.27 6.94
N ALA A 142 -21.59 25.53 6.05
CA ALA A 142 -22.21 26.10 4.88
C ALA A 142 -22.91 27.38 5.34
N ARG A 143 -22.42 28.55 4.88
CA ARG A 143 -23.09 29.80 5.19
C ARG A 143 -24.50 29.63 4.66
N VAL A 144 -25.49 29.61 5.55
CA VAL A 144 -26.87 29.88 5.15
C VAL A 144 -26.83 31.27 4.56
N ILE A 145 -26.76 31.35 3.24
CA ILE A 145 -26.98 32.59 2.52
C ILE A 145 -28.49 32.81 2.61
N SER A 146 -28.94 33.49 3.67
CA SER A 146 -30.30 34.02 3.71
C SER A 146 -30.37 35.18 2.72
N HIS A 147 -30.60 34.89 1.45
CA HIS A 147 -31.32 35.84 0.60
C HIS A 147 -32.80 35.50 0.74
N GLY A 148 -33.63 36.54 0.86
CA GLY A 148 -35.04 36.45 1.21
C GLY A 148 -35.77 35.20 0.73
N GLU A 149 -36.43 34.55 1.69
CA GLU A 149 -37.54 33.60 1.54
C GLU A 149 -37.37 32.28 0.78
N HIS A 150 -36.21 31.89 0.24
CA HIS A 150 -36.04 30.51 -0.26
C HIS A 150 -34.70 29.87 0.12
N CYS A 151 -34.79 28.89 1.02
CA CYS A 151 -33.68 28.02 1.41
C CYS A 151 -33.44 26.98 0.30
N ILE A 152 -32.36 27.14 -0.46
CA ILE A 152 -31.85 26.11 -1.37
C ILE A 152 -30.59 25.54 -0.73
N ILE A 153 -30.62 24.25 -0.40
CA ILE A 153 -29.44 23.51 0.04
C ILE A 153 -28.62 23.21 -1.22
N CYS A 154 -27.44 23.83 -1.35
CA CYS A 154 -26.41 23.44 -2.30
C CYS A 154 -25.26 22.77 -1.55
#